data_AF-A0A7S2DF36-F1
#
_entry.id   AF-A0A7S2DF36-F1
#
_cell.length_a   1.000
_cell.length_b   1.000
_cell.length_c   1.000
_cell.angle_alpha   90.00
_cell.angle_beta   90.00
_cell.angle_gamma   90.00
#
_symmetry.space_group_name_H-M   'P 1'
#
loop_
_entity.id
_entity.type
_entity.pdbx_description
1 polymer ?
#
loop_
_entity_poly.entity_id
_entity_poly.type
_entity_poly.pdbx_seq_one_letter_code
_entity_poly.pdbx_strand_id
1 'polypeptide(L)'
;ADDKEEAVAKERHRKVGPGAEYDSADEDGMGAIMVMLTRAKLERYAATMEALGFDDLPFLRTRNREQLEGIAALAEMKVGHVARFLKQMREEGAPYWALAR
;
A
#
# COMPACT_ATOMS: atom_id res chain seq x y z
N ALA A 1 -14.03 -46.74 34.15
CA ALA A 1 -13.57 -45.36 34.25
C ALA A 1 -12.60 -45.16 33.11
N ASP A 2 -12.82 -44.34 32.10
CA ASP A 2 -13.82 -43.30 31.81
C ASP A 2 -13.76 -43.13 30.26
N ASP A 3 -14.86 -42.97 29.52
CA ASP A 3 -15.56 -41.68 29.31
C ASP A 3 -14.60 -40.62 28.73
N LYS A 4 -14.81 -39.88 27.64
CA LYS A 4 -15.90 -39.61 26.69
C LYS A 4 -15.34 -38.62 25.64
N GLU A 5 -16.05 -38.47 24.52
CA GLU A 5 -16.29 -37.24 23.74
C GLU A 5 -15.07 -36.37 23.33
N GLU A 6 -14.74 -36.30 22.05
CA GLU A 6 -15.37 -35.40 21.08
C GLU A 6 -15.28 -33.91 21.49
N ALA A 7 -14.34 -33.19 20.87
CA ALA A 7 -14.37 -31.74 20.80
C ALA A 7 -13.84 -31.27 19.44
N VAL A 8 -14.74 -31.21 18.46
CA VAL A 8 -14.59 -30.39 17.26
C VAL A 8 -14.81 -28.93 17.67
N ALA A 9 -13.81 -28.07 17.52
CA ALA A 9 -14.04 -26.63 17.53
C ALA A 9 -12.97 -25.83 16.74
N LYS A 10 -13.47 -25.20 15.66
CA LYS A 10 -13.17 -23.86 15.12
C LYS A 10 -11.76 -23.59 14.57
N GLU A 11 -11.64 -23.48 13.26
CA GLU A 11 -11.92 -22.27 12.46
C GLU A 11 -10.87 -21.16 12.62
N ARG A 12 -10.22 -20.86 11.48
CA ARG A 12 -9.48 -19.64 11.11
C ARG A 12 -8.30 -19.26 11.99
N HIS A 13 -7.11 -19.53 11.47
CA HIS A 13 -6.12 -18.48 11.18
C HIS A 13 -5.12 -19.07 10.18
N ARG A 14 -5.24 -18.67 8.91
CA ARG A 14 -4.20 -18.91 7.90
C ARG A 14 -2.96 -18.18 8.43
N LYS A 15 -2.01 -18.94 8.98
CA LYS A 15 -0.66 -18.48 9.30
C LYS A 15 -0.01 -18.04 8.00
N VAL A 16 -0.13 -16.76 7.66
CA VAL A 16 0.89 -16.08 6.87
C VAL A 16 2.07 -15.94 7.84
N GLY A 17 3.13 -16.72 7.61
CA GLY A 17 4.25 -16.83 8.53
C GLY A 17 5.01 -15.51 8.72
N PRO A 18 5.78 -15.38 9.81
CA PRO A 18 6.74 -14.29 9.97
C PRO A 18 7.91 -14.55 9.02
N GLY A 19 7.93 -13.87 7.87
CA GLY A 19 8.93 -14.15 6.83
C GLY A 19 8.76 -13.37 5.53
N ALA A 20 8.28 -12.13 5.59
CA ALA A 20 8.67 -11.16 4.57
C ALA A 20 9.85 -10.40 5.17
N GLU A 21 11.04 -10.94 4.95
CA GLU A 21 12.30 -10.25 5.22
C GLU A 21 12.32 -9.02 4.29
N TYR A 22 11.93 -7.87 4.82
CA TYR A 22 12.20 -6.58 4.18
C TYR A 22 13.70 -6.32 4.36
N ASP A 23 14.51 -6.95 3.52
CA ASP A 23 15.95 -6.71 3.38
C ASP A 23 16.13 -5.36 2.65
N SER A 24 15.61 -4.28 3.25
CA SER A 24 15.57 -2.96 2.62
C SER A 24 16.89 -2.22 2.80
N ALA A 25 17.80 -2.49 1.87
CA ALA A 25 18.59 -1.43 1.26
C ALA A 25 17.93 -0.94 -0.06
N ASP A 26 16.66 -1.25 -0.29
CA ASP A 26 15.95 -0.91 -1.52
C ASP A 26 15.64 0.58 -1.59
N GLU A 27 16.22 1.23 -2.60
CA GLU A 27 15.95 2.61 -3.05
C GLU A 27 14.48 2.83 -3.49
N ASP A 28 13.61 1.84 -3.29
CA ASP A 28 12.26 1.70 -3.81
C ASP A 28 11.18 1.43 -2.72
N GLY A 29 11.56 1.21 -1.46
CA GLY A 29 10.64 0.96 -0.34
C GLY A 29 10.01 2.24 0.28
N MET A 30 9.62 2.21 1.55
CA MET A 30 8.93 3.34 2.21
C MET A 30 9.75 4.64 2.17
N GLY A 31 11.08 4.55 2.15
CA GLY A 31 11.96 5.71 1.95
C GLY A 31 11.72 6.41 0.61
N ALA A 32 11.52 5.66 -0.47
CA ALA A 32 11.22 6.18 -1.79
C ALA A 32 9.82 6.82 -1.82
N ILE A 33 8.84 6.19 -1.18
CA ILE A 33 7.49 6.77 -1.02
C ILE A 33 7.56 8.06 -0.20
N MET A 34 8.33 8.10 0.87
CA MET A 34 8.52 9.31 1.69
C MET A 34 9.10 10.46 0.85
N VAL A 35 10.12 10.19 0.02
CA VAL A 35 10.70 11.17 -0.91
C VAL A 35 9.67 11.64 -1.93
N MET A 36 8.92 10.72 -2.54
CA MET A 36 7.87 11.01 -3.51
C MET A 36 6.76 11.88 -2.91
N LEU A 37 6.26 11.52 -1.71
CA LEU A 37 5.25 12.29 -0.99
C LEU A 37 5.78 13.67 -0.59
N THR A 38 7.04 13.78 -0.18
CA THR A 38 7.67 15.06 0.17
C THR A 38 7.74 16.00 -1.04
N ARG A 39 8.10 15.49 -2.23
CA ARG A 39 8.06 16.28 -3.48
C ARG A 39 6.65 16.84 -3.77
N ALA A 40 5.62 16.07 -3.42
CA ALA A 40 4.22 16.47 -3.56
C ALA A 40 3.66 17.32 -2.39
N LYS A 41 4.44 17.53 -1.32
CA LYS A 41 4.00 18.11 -0.04
C LYS A 41 2.84 17.34 0.59
N LEU A 42 3.02 16.01 0.67
CA LEU A 42 2.05 15.01 1.13
C LEU A 42 2.65 14.09 2.21
N GLU A 43 3.79 14.46 2.81
CA GLU A 43 4.51 13.68 3.83
C GLU A 43 3.63 13.16 4.97
N ARG A 44 2.60 13.92 5.34
CA ARG A 44 1.66 13.56 6.41
C ARG A 44 0.89 12.25 6.17
N TYR A 45 0.81 11.77 4.92
CA TYR A 45 0.11 10.54 4.58
C TYR A 45 1.02 9.31 4.57
N ALA A 46 2.34 9.48 4.74
CA ALA A 46 3.30 8.38 4.70
C ALA A 46 2.95 7.28 5.72
N ALA A 47 2.69 7.67 6.98
CA ALA A 47 2.31 6.73 8.04
C ALA A 47 1.00 5.98 7.72
N THR A 48 0.03 6.65 7.10
CA THR A 48 -1.23 6.02 6.69
C THR A 48 -1.00 5.04 5.53
N MET A 49 -0.16 5.39 4.56
CA MET A 49 0.17 4.51 3.44
C MET A 49 0.93 3.26 3.91
N GLU A 50 1.91 3.42 4.79
CA GLU A 50 2.63 2.31 5.42
C GLU A 50 1.69 1.40 6.20
N ALA A 51 0.79 1.96 7.04
CA ALA A 51 -0.19 1.18 7.79
C ALA A 51 -1.18 0.40 6.89
N LEU A 52 -1.42 0.89 5.67
CA LEU A 52 -2.26 0.24 4.66
C LEU A 52 -1.47 -0.77 3.79
N GLY A 53 -0.16 -0.91 3.98
CA GLY A 53 0.71 -1.77 3.18
C GLY A 53 1.03 -1.20 1.78
N PHE A 54 0.94 0.12 1.62
CA PHE A 54 1.38 0.85 0.43
C PHE A 54 2.78 1.42 0.67
N ASP A 55 3.74 0.53 0.93
CA ASP A 55 5.13 0.82 1.29
C ASP A 55 6.14 0.59 0.14
N ASP A 56 5.66 0.18 -1.03
CA ASP A 56 6.45 -0.16 -2.21
C ASP A 56 6.14 0.81 -3.39
N LEU A 57 7.12 1.62 -3.80
CA LEU A 57 6.97 2.58 -4.89
C LEU A 57 6.84 1.89 -6.28
N PRO A 58 7.66 0.89 -6.64
CA PRO A 58 7.42 0.04 -7.80
C PRO A 58 5.99 -0.51 -7.86
N PHE A 59 5.43 -1.00 -6.74
CA PHE A 59 4.03 -1.42 -6.70
C PHE A 59 3.09 -0.30 -7.11
N LEU A 60 3.24 0.91 -6.54
CA LEU A 60 2.42 2.07 -6.89
C LEU A 60 2.57 2.46 -8.37
N ARG A 61 3.79 2.39 -8.93
CA ARG A 61 4.05 2.71 -10.35
C ARG A 61 3.31 1.78 -11.31
N THR A 62 3.04 0.53 -10.92
CA THR A 62 2.26 -0.40 -11.76
C THR A 62 0.75 -0.14 -11.75
N ARG A 63 0.24 0.75 -10.88
CA ARG A 63 -1.19 1.02 -10.76
C ARG A 63 -1.67 1.98 -11.84
N ASN A 64 -2.90 1.77 -12.30
CA ASN A 64 -3.59 2.73 -13.17
C ASN A 64 -4.18 3.90 -12.34
N ARG A 65 -4.74 4.90 -13.04
CA ARG A 65 -5.31 6.09 -12.38
C ARG A 65 -6.40 5.75 -11.37
N GLU A 66 -7.36 4.89 -11.72
CA GLU A 66 -8.49 4.52 -10.85
C GLU A 66 -7.99 3.82 -9.57
N GLN A 67 -7.02 2.93 -9.71
CA GLN A 67 -6.39 2.26 -8.58
C GLN A 67 -5.64 3.23 -7.66
N LEU A 68 -4.91 4.21 -8.23
CA LEU A 68 -4.25 5.25 -7.46
C LEU A 68 -5.24 6.20 -6.77
N GLU A 69 -6.38 6.51 -7.40
CA GLU A 69 -7.49 7.24 -6.78
C GLU A 69 -8.08 6.44 -5.62
N GLY A 70 -8.25 5.14 -5.78
CA GLY A 70 -8.66 4.22 -4.70
C GLY A 70 -7.69 4.18 -3.54
N ILE A 71 -6.38 4.07 -3.80
CA ILE A 71 -5.32 4.12 -2.77
C ILE A 71 -5.35 5.46 -2.03
N ALA A 72 -5.47 6.57 -2.76
CA ALA A 72 -5.53 7.90 -2.16
C ALA A 72 -6.81 8.08 -1.31
N ALA A 73 -7.93 7.50 -1.73
CA ALA A 73 -9.17 7.49 -0.95
C ALA A 73 -9.04 6.65 0.34
N LEU A 74 -8.39 5.49 0.27
CA LEU A 74 -8.10 4.64 1.43
C LEU A 74 -7.17 5.36 2.43
N ALA A 75 -6.20 6.13 1.93
CA ALA A 75 -5.33 6.98 2.75
C ALA A 75 -6.01 8.29 3.19
N GLU A 76 -7.33 8.42 3.01
CA GLU A 76 -8.15 9.57 3.39
C GLU A 76 -7.63 10.91 2.84
N MET A 77 -7.06 10.89 1.63
CA MET A 77 -6.55 12.09 0.99
C MET A 77 -7.69 13.00 0.55
N LYS A 78 -7.61 14.29 0.92
CA LYS A 78 -8.51 15.32 0.41
C LYS A 78 -8.42 15.43 -1.13
N VAL A 79 -9.49 15.83 -1.81
CA VAL A 79 -9.55 15.94 -3.29
C VAL A 79 -8.35 16.68 -3.90
N GLY A 80 -7.96 17.83 -3.35
CA GLY A 80 -6.78 18.58 -3.84
C GLY A 80 -5.43 17.91 -3.55
N HIS A 81 -5.38 16.95 -2.62
CA HIS A 81 -4.20 16.15 -2.28
C HIS A 81 -4.14 14.93 -3.21
N VAL A 82 -5.28 14.31 -3.51
CA VAL A 82 -5.40 13.26 -4.54
C VAL A 82 -4.86 13.77 -5.87
N ALA A 83 -5.26 14.97 -6.32
CA ALA A 83 -4.76 15.55 -7.56
C ALA A 83 -3.23 15.73 -7.58
N ARG A 84 -2.63 16.12 -6.43
CA ARG A 84 -1.17 16.27 -6.30
C ARG A 84 -0.46 14.91 -6.28
N PHE A 85 -1.03 13.93 -5.58
CA PHE A 85 -0.52 12.56 -5.54
C PHE A 85 -0.49 11.95 -6.95
N LEU A 86 -1.60 12.02 -7.69
CA LEU A 86 -1.69 11.52 -9.06
C LEU A 86 -0.71 12.22 -10.00
N LYS A 87 -0.56 13.55 -9.87
CA LYS A 87 0.43 14.30 -10.65
C LYS A 87 1.85 13.79 -10.36
N GLN A 88 2.20 13.60 -9.09
CA GLN A 88 3.52 13.09 -8.70
C GLN A 88 3.75 11.67 -9.22
N MET A 89 2.76 10.78 -9.11
CA MET A 89 2.86 9.41 -9.64
C MET A 89 3.09 9.35 -11.16
N ARG A 90 2.56 10.33 -11.89
CA ARG A 90 2.85 10.49 -13.33
C ARG A 90 4.30 10.92 -13.59
N GLU A 91 4.85 11.79 -12.75
CA GLU A 91 6.26 12.23 -12.83
C GLU A 91 7.23 11.11 -12.45
N GLU A 92 6.85 10.23 -11.53
CA GLU A 92 7.60 9.01 -11.15
C GLU A 92 7.56 7.90 -12.21
N GLY A 93 6.95 8.17 -13.37
CA GLY A 93 7.02 7.29 -14.54
C GLY A 93 6.05 6.11 -14.52
N ALA A 94 4.94 6.17 -13.77
CA ALA A 94 3.91 5.13 -13.78
C ALA A 94 3.41 4.90 -15.24
N PRO A 95 3.75 3.77 -15.89
CA PRO A 95 3.57 3.61 -17.35
C PRO A 95 2.10 3.46 -17.76
N TYR A 96 1.20 3.19 -16.81
CA TYR A 96 -0.20 2.86 -17.05
C TYR A 96 -1.18 4.00 -16.75
N TRP A 97 -0.70 5.25 -16.76
CA TRP A 97 -1.42 6.45 -16.31
C TRP A 97 -2.71 6.81 -17.09
N ALA A 98 -3.02 6.11 -18.18
CA ALA A 98 -4.19 6.36 -19.02
C ALA A 98 -5.07 5.13 -19.35
N LEU A 99 -4.78 3.94 -18.81
CA LEU A 99 -5.50 2.71 -19.19
C LEU A 99 -6.83 2.48 -18.43
N ALA A 100 -7.55 3.56 -18.11
CA ALA A 100 -8.97 3.44 -17.76
C ALA A 100 -9.76 3.49 -19.07
N ARG A 101 -10.34 2.35 -19.46
CA ARG A 101 -11.20 2.21 -20.64
C ARG A 101 -12.64 2.02 -20.21
#